data_AF-A0A7C6MGZ4-F1
#
_entry.id   AF-A0A7C6MGZ4-F1
#
_cell.length_a   1.000
_cell.length_b   1.000
_cell.length_c   1.000
_cell.angle_alpha   90.00
_cell.angle_beta   90.00
_cell.angle_gamma   90.00
#
_symmetry.space_group_name_H-M   'P 1'
#
loop_
_entity.id
_entity.type
_entity.pdbx_description
1 polymer ?
#
loop_
_entity_poly.entity_id
_entity_poly.type
_entity_poly.pdbx_seq_one_letter_code
_entity_poly.pdbx_strand_id
1 'polypeptide(L)'
;MTTPESPGIPDPPEAARGPSAEDVPDIDSIPPRVLQQIKRIVQAEYAKDLRTQLGVVPRTINWRALTPEDLEADLLELNAWVDWLRHEYGLPPQVVPPMWHRHWELIWELSALRQHWLTCYDQQAKGNMGVVWHNDFAAARERLRDWVSICGTRLDRDRATRITAWPGGEEEHWTPPDTSEQPVNERIDDFLAFVDEQVAARRAEQDDVMQQILDSEDR
;
A
#
# COMPACT_ATOMS: atom_id res chain seq x y z
N MET A 1 -55.81 -8.89 -45.07
CA MET A 1 -55.36 -7.76 -44.25
C MET A 1 -53.87 -7.92 -44.07
N THR A 2 -53.11 -7.08 -44.75
CA THR A 2 -51.64 -7.08 -44.88
C THR A 2 -51.01 -6.51 -43.63
N THR A 3 -50.09 -7.24 -43.01
CA THR A 3 -49.25 -6.78 -41.89
C THR A 3 -48.23 -5.77 -42.42
N PRO A 4 -48.00 -4.61 -41.76
CA PRO A 4 -46.97 -3.67 -42.21
C PRO A 4 -45.58 -4.12 -41.73
N GLU A 5 -44.60 -3.94 -42.60
CA GLU A 5 -43.16 -4.13 -42.35
C GLU A 5 -42.64 -2.97 -41.47
N SER A 6 -41.87 -3.31 -40.43
CA SER A 6 -41.25 -2.32 -39.54
C SER A 6 -39.96 -1.77 -40.17
N PRO A 7 -39.67 -0.46 -40.10
CA PRO A 7 -38.48 0.11 -40.74
C PRO A 7 -37.21 -0.33 -40.00
N GLY A 8 -36.20 -0.80 -40.75
CA GLY A 8 -34.89 -1.17 -40.22
C GLY A 8 -34.17 0.02 -39.57
N ILE A 9 -33.60 -0.22 -38.39
CA ILE A 9 -32.71 0.71 -37.68
C ILE A 9 -31.40 0.81 -38.49
N PRO A 10 -30.91 2.01 -38.84
CA PRO A 10 -29.64 2.15 -39.54
C PRO A 10 -28.47 1.76 -38.62
N ASP A 11 -27.47 1.09 -39.19
CA ASP A 11 -26.26 0.72 -38.46
C ASP A 11 -25.57 1.95 -37.86
N PRO A 12 -25.04 1.85 -36.63
CA PRO A 12 -24.31 2.95 -36.01
C PRO A 12 -23.01 3.27 -36.76
N PRO A 13 -22.55 4.54 -36.74
CA PRO A 13 -21.35 4.98 -37.44
C PRO A 13 -20.10 4.24 -36.96
N GLU A 14 -19.17 4.00 -37.89
CA GLU A 14 -17.95 3.18 -37.74
C GLU A 14 -17.07 3.58 -36.54
N ALA A 15 -17.15 4.84 -36.09
CA ALA A 15 -16.44 5.35 -34.91
C ALA A 15 -16.98 4.83 -33.55
N ALA A 16 -18.12 4.12 -33.52
CA ALA A 16 -18.70 3.52 -32.32
C ALA A 16 -18.43 2.01 -32.17
N ARG A 17 -17.73 1.38 -33.13
CA ARG A 17 -17.25 0.00 -32.97
C ARG A 17 -16.03 0.02 -32.07
N GLY A 18 -16.13 -0.63 -30.90
CA GLY A 18 -14.95 -1.00 -30.12
C GLY A 18 -13.99 -1.87 -30.96
N PRO A 19 -12.74 -2.07 -30.52
CA PRO A 19 -11.77 -2.87 -31.27
C PRO A 19 -12.35 -4.23 -31.64
N SER A 20 -12.14 -4.65 -32.89
CA SER A 20 -12.68 -5.91 -33.39
C SER A 20 -11.98 -7.07 -32.69
N ALA A 21 -12.62 -8.25 -32.60
CA ALA A 21 -12.03 -9.42 -31.94
C ALA A 21 -10.67 -9.86 -32.56
N GLU A 22 -10.37 -9.41 -33.78
CA GLU A 22 -9.11 -9.63 -34.49
C GLU A 22 -7.96 -8.69 -34.05
N ASP A 23 -8.27 -7.59 -33.34
CA ASP A 23 -7.28 -6.63 -32.80
C ASP A 23 -6.83 -6.97 -31.37
N VAL A 24 -7.39 -8.04 -30.79
CA VAL A 24 -6.97 -8.53 -29.47
C VAL A 24 -5.76 -9.46 -29.68
N PRO A 25 -4.56 -9.11 -29.20
CA PRO A 25 -3.38 -9.95 -29.36
C PRO A 25 -3.63 -11.34 -28.78
N ASP A 26 -3.27 -12.38 -29.55
CA ASP A 26 -3.50 -13.78 -29.18
C ASP A 26 -2.76 -14.13 -27.88
N ILE A 27 -3.51 -14.20 -26.78
CA ILE A 27 -3.02 -14.41 -25.42
C ILE A 27 -2.33 -15.78 -25.29
N ASP A 28 -2.73 -16.76 -26.09
CA ASP A 28 -2.18 -18.13 -26.05
C ASP A 28 -0.84 -18.25 -26.78
N SER A 29 -0.50 -17.28 -27.63
CA SER A 29 0.80 -17.17 -28.32
C SER A 29 1.90 -16.51 -27.47
N ILE A 30 1.51 -15.86 -26.38
CA ILE A 30 2.40 -15.13 -25.49
C ILE A 30 3.08 -16.13 -24.52
N PRO A 31 4.41 -16.14 -24.39
CA PRO A 31 5.10 -17.00 -23.44
C PRO A 31 4.52 -16.85 -22.02
N PRO A 32 4.36 -17.94 -21.24
CA PRO A 32 3.70 -17.91 -19.93
C PRO A 32 4.29 -16.87 -18.95
N ARG A 33 5.58 -16.55 -19.10
CA ARG A 33 6.30 -15.54 -18.31
C ARG A 33 5.88 -14.10 -18.69
N VAL A 34 5.70 -13.83 -19.97
CA VAL A 34 5.24 -12.52 -20.48
C VAL A 34 3.77 -12.30 -20.10
N LEU A 35 2.93 -13.34 -20.12
CA LEU A 35 1.55 -13.26 -19.61
C LEU A 35 1.48 -12.92 -18.12
N GLN A 36 2.36 -13.50 -17.29
CA GLN A 36 2.42 -13.16 -15.87
C GLN A 36 2.85 -11.70 -15.65
N GLN A 37 3.75 -11.19 -16.50
CA GLN A 37 4.23 -9.80 -16.41
C GLN A 37 3.19 -8.80 -16.94
N ILE A 38 2.53 -9.08 -18.06
CA ILE A 38 1.38 -8.30 -18.55
C ILE A 38 0.30 -8.28 -17.46
N LYS A 39 0.01 -9.43 -16.83
CA LYS A 39 -0.91 -9.46 -15.69
C LYS A 39 -0.46 -8.58 -14.54
N ARG A 40 0.83 -8.51 -14.19
CA ARG A 40 1.34 -7.65 -13.11
C ARG A 40 1.29 -6.17 -13.45
N ILE A 41 1.72 -5.78 -14.66
CA ILE A 41 1.67 -4.38 -15.12
C ILE A 41 0.21 -3.94 -15.24
N VAL A 42 -0.63 -4.76 -15.86
CA VAL A 42 -2.09 -4.53 -15.92
C VAL A 42 -2.68 -4.51 -14.52
N GLN A 43 -2.22 -5.33 -13.57
CA GLN A 43 -2.68 -5.28 -12.18
C GLN A 43 -2.25 -4.01 -11.45
N ALA A 44 -1.04 -3.50 -11.68
CA ALA A 44 -0.56 -2.26 -11.09
C ALA A 44 -1.27 -1.04 -11.69
N GLU A 45 -1.40 -0.98 -13.02
CA GLU A 45 -2.16 0.07 -13.69
C GLU A 45 -3.65 -0.04 -13.35
N TYR A 46 -4.21 -1.25 -13.28
CA TYR A 46 -5.56 -1.47 -12.78
C TYR A 46 -5.71 -1.05 -11.33
N ALA A 47 -4.73 -1.29 -10.45
CA ALA A 47 -4.80 -0.84 -9.06
C ALA A 47 -4.78 0.69 -8.95
N LYS A 48 -3.96 1.35 -9.78
CA LYS A 48 -3.88 2.81 -9.90
C LYS A 48 -5.14 3.42 -10.51
N ASP A 49 -5.67 2.83 -11.57
CA ASP A 49 -6.95 3.19 -12.19
C ASP A 49 -8.11 2.94 -11.22
N LEU A 50 -8.10 1.83 -10.50
CA LEU A 50 -9.09 1.51 -9.46
C LEU A 50 -8.99 2.48 -8.28
N ARG A 51 -7.78 2.92 -7.90
CA ARG A 51 -7.57 3.98 -6.89
C ARG A 51 -8.15 5.31 -7.38
N THR A 52 -7.94 5.65 -8.65
CA THR A 52 -8.44 6.86 -9.29
C THR A 52 -9.96 6.83 -9.46
N GLN A 53 -10.52 5.71 -9.93
CA GLN A 53 -11.96 5.53 -10.19
C GLN A 53 -12.76 5.37 -8.90
N LEU A 54 -12.24 4.64 -7.92
CA LEU A 54 -12.89 4.45 -6.62
C LEU A 54 -12.41 5.45 -5.57
N GLY A 55 -11.92 6.63 -5.97
CA GLY A 55 -11.20 7.65 -5.17
C GLY A 55 -11.90 8.21 -3.93
N VAL A 56 -12.87 7.49 -3.39
CA VAL A 56 -13.70 7.82 -2.23
C VAL A 56 -13.76 6.68 -1.21
N VAL A 57 -13.49 5.42 -1.59
CA VAL A 57 -13.61 4.28 -0.66
C VAL A 57 -12.26 3.97 -0.02
N PRO A 58 -12.08 4.16 1.30
CA PRO A 58 -10.87 3.77 2.00
C PRO A 58 -10.66 2.25 1.89
N ARG A 59 -9.45 1.83 1.52
CA ARG A 59 -9.08 0.42 1.38
C ARG A 59 -7.78 0.12 2.10
N THR A 60 -7.61 -1.11 2.58
CA THR A 60 -6.33 -1.56 3.14
C THR A 60 -5.19 -1.28 2.17
N ILE A 61 -4.14 -0.64 2.68
CA ILE A 61 -2.95 -0.30 1.89
C ILE A 61 -2.05 -1.51 1.81
N ASN A 62 -1.64 -1.90 0.61
CA ASN A 62 -0.57 -2.89 0.42
C ASN A 62 0.74 -2.17 0.08
N TRP A 63 1.54 -1.85 1.10
CA TRP A 63 2.82 -1.13 0.97
C TRP A 63 3.81 -1.78 0.00
N ARG A 64 3.74 -3.10 -0.18
CA ARG A 64 4.60 -3.85 -1.12
C ARG A 64 4.22 -3.69 -2.58
N ALA A 65 3.01 -3.21 -2.87
CA ALA A 65 2.49 -3.08 -4.24
C ALA A 65 2.40 -1.64 -4.73
N LEU A 66 2.73 -0.65 -3.89
CA LEU A 66 2.66 0.76 -4.26
C LEU A 66 3.75 1.14 -5.28
N THR A 67 3.40 2.07 -6.17
CA THR A 67 4.38 2.80 -6.97
C THR A 67 5.23 3.70 -6.06
N PRO A 68 6.42 4.15 -6.48
CA PRO A 68 7.23 5.08 -5.69
C PRO A 68 6.45 6.34 -5.30
N GLU A 69 5.67 6.89 -6.23
CA GLU A 69 4.89 8.11 -6.01
C GLU A 69 3.73 7.87 -5.03
N ASP A 70 3.01 6.75 -5.16
CA ASP A 70 1.95 6.38 -4.20
C ASP A 70 2.51 6.08 -2.82
N LEU A 71 3.69 5.44 -2.75
CA LEU A 71 4.38 5.09 -1.51
C LEU A 71 4.76 6.35 -0.72
N GLU A 72 5.36 7.33 -1.40
CA GLU A 72 5.68 8.63 -0.81
C GLU A 72 4.43 9.31 -0.26
N ALA A 73 3.40 9.45 -1.10
CA ALA A 73 2.14 10.11 -0.71
C ALA A 73 1.48 9.43 0.49
N ASP A 74 1.34 8.09 0.46
CA ASP A 74 0.69 7.34 1.54
C ASP A 74 1.49 7.39 2.85
N LEU A 75 2.83 7.38 2.80
CA LEU A 75 3.66 7.53 4.00
C LEU A 75 3.51 8.93 4.61
N LEU A 76 3.53 9.99 3.80
CA LEU A 76 3.33 11.38 4.27
C LEU A 76 1.94 11.58 4.87
N GLU A 77 0.89 11.08 4.20
CA GLU A 77 -0.48 11.11 4.70
C GLU A 77 -0.65 10.33 6.01
N LEU A 78 -0.02 9.16 6.11
CA LEU A 78 -0.02 8.37 7.33
C LEU A 78 0.65 9.14 8.47
N ASN A 79 1.79 9.79 8.22
CA ASN A 79 2.49 10.57 9.23
C ASN A 79 1.66 11.75 9.74
N ALA A 80 1.00 12.49 8.85
CA ALA A 80 0.10 13.57 9.24
C ALA A 80 -1.09 13.04 10.08
N TRP A 81 -1.66 11.89 9.69
CA TRP A 81 -2.78 11.28 10.42
C TRP A 81 -2.35 10.74 11.79
N VAL A 82 -1.18 10.10 11.91
CA VAL A 82 -0.63 9.63 13.18
C VAL A 82 -0.34 10.80 14.12
N ASP A 83 0.18 11.91 13.59
CA ASP A 83 0.41 13.13 14.36
C ASP A 83 -0.90 13.71 14.91
N TRP A 84 -1.95 13.78 14.08
CA TRP A 84 -3.29 14.16 14.56
C TRP A 84 -3.78 13.20 15.65
N LEU A 85 -3.75 11.88 15.40
CA LEU A 85 -4.30 10.87 16.29
C LEU A 85 -3.66 10.94 17.68
N ARG A 86 -2.32 11.06 17.75
CA ARG A 86 -1.62 11.11 19.04
C ARG A 86 -1.94 12.37 19.84
N HIS A 87 -2.13 13.51 19.17
CA HIS A 87 -2.48 14.76 19.85
C HIS A 87 -3.94 14.77 20.31
N GLU A 88 -4.86 14.34 19.43
CA GLU A 88 -6.30 14.33 19.72
C GLU A 88 -6.65 13.41 20.89
N TYR A 89 -6.05 12.20 20.91
CA TYR A 89 -6.32 11.20 21.94
C TYR A 89 -5.30 11.18 23.09
N GLY A 90 -4.32 12.09 23.08
CA GLY A 90 -3.27 12.15 24.10
C GLY A 90 -2.47 10.85 24.24
N LEU A 91 -2.11 10.23 23.11
CA LEU A 91 -1.47 8.91 23.10
C LEU A 91 -0.02 9.00 23.62
N PRO A 92 0.36 8.17 24.59
CA PRO A 92 1.72 8.19 25.11
C PRO A 92 2.67 7.39 24.20
N PRO A 93 4.00 7.56 24.34
CA PRO A 93 4.99 6.87 23.52
C PRO A 93 4.92 5.34 23.56
N GLN A 94 4.32 4.76 24.61
CA GLN A 94 4.11 3.32 24.71
C GLN A 94 3.04 2.79 23.74
N VAL A 95 2.19 3.66 23.19
CA VAL A 95 1.19 3.32 22.17
C VAL A 95 1.67 3.75 20.80
N VAL A 96 2.13 5.00 20.67
CA VAL A 96 2.69 5.54 19.41
C VAL A 96 4.03 6.21 19.71
N PRO A 97 5.16 5.52 19.46
CA PRO A 97 6.49 6.04 19.74
C PRO A 97 6.95 7.01 18.65
N PRO A 98 7.95 7.89 18.91
CA PRO A 98 8.42 8.86 17.93
C PRO A 98 8.92 8.23 16.61
N MET A 99 9.63 7.10 16.70
CA MET A 99 10.23 6.40 15.56
C MET A 99 9.35 5.25 15.01
N TRP A 100 8.02 5.36 15.15
CA TRP A 100 7.09 4.33 14.66
C TRP A 100 7.31 3.97 13.17
N HIS A 101 7.76 4.93 12.36
CA HIS A 101 7.97 4.76 10.92
C HIS A 101 9.14 3.82 10.57
N ARG A 102 10.04 3.52 11.52
CA ARG A 102 11.10 2.53 11.30
C ARG A 102 10.64 1.09 11.50
N HIS A 103 9.42 0.90 11.99
CA HIS A 103 8.86 -0.41 12.32
C HIS A 103 7.69 -0.74 11.42
N TRP A 104 7.92 -1.65 10.48
CA TRP A 104 6.89 -2.03 9.51
C TRP A 104 5.63 -2.59 10.19
N GLU A 105 5.75 -3.34 11.28
CA GLU A 105 4.62 -3.80 12.09
C GLU A 105 3.72 -2.65 12.59
N LEU A 106 4.32 -1.51 12.94
CA LEU A 106 3.58 -0.31 13.33
C LEU A 106 2.98 0.38 12.09
N ILE A 107 3.71 0.49 10.99
CA ILE A 107 3.19 1.04 9.73
C ILE A 107 1.94 0.25 9.28
N TRP A 108 2.00 -1.08 9.29
CA TRP A 108 0.87 -1.93 8.90
C TRP A 108 -0.34 -1.71 9.82
N GLU A 109 -0.17 -1.77 11.15
CA GLU A 109 -1.27 -1.58 12.10
C GLU A 109 -1.86 -0.16 12.02
N LEU A 110 -1.02 0.88 12.00
CA LEU A 110 -1.45 2.28 11.93
C LEU A 110 -2.15 2.59 10.61
N SER A 111 -1.65 2.04 9.49
CA SER A 111 -2.31 2.20 8.19
C SER A 111 -3.70 1.56 8.18
N ALA A 112 -3.86 0.35 8.71
CA ALA A 112 -5.16 -0.30 8.82
C ALA A 112 -6.12 0.52 9.69
N LEU A 113 -5.62 1.06 10.80
CA LEU A 113 -6.39 1.90 11.71
C LEU A 113 -6.83 3.21 11.04
N ARG A 114 -5.97 3.85 10.24
CA ARG A 114 -6.32 5.02 9.42
C ARG A 114 -7.46 4.72 8.46
N GLN A 115 -7.37 3.62 7.72
CA GLN A 115 -8.41 3.24 6.76
C GLN A 115 -9.75 2.94 7.45
N HIS A 116 -9.70 2.35 8.65
CA HIS A 116 -10.89 2.15 9.47
C HIS A 116 -11.50 3.48 9.93
N TRP A 117 -10.69 4.45 10.37
CA TRP A 117 -11.16 5.79 10.73
C TRP A 117 -11.87 6.47 9.55
N LEU A 118 -11.23 6.49 8.37
CA LEU A 118 -11.80 7.09 7.16
C LEU A 118 -13.15 6.42 6.79
N THR A 119 -13.26 5.10 6.96
CA THR A 119 -14.50 4.37 6.69
C THR A 119 -15.60 4.73 7.70
N CYS A 120 -15.25 4.86 8.99
CA CYS A 120 -16.20 5.15 10.05
C CYS A 120 -16.73 6.59 10.03
N TYR A 121 -15.92 7.53 9.53
CA TYR A 121 -16.25 8.95 9.45
C TYR A 121 -16.58 9.43 8.03
N ASP A 122 -16.76 8.51 7.08
CA ASP A 122 -17.28 8.84 5.75
C ASP A 122 -18.70 9.43 5.84
N GLN A 123 -19.06 10.33 4.92
CA GLN A 123 -20.37 11.00 4.93
C GLN A 123 -21.54 10.03 4.72
N GLN A 124 -21.30 8.89 4.08
CA GLN A 124 -22.29 7.83 3.85
C GLN A 124 -22.30 6.79 4.97
N ALA A 125 -21.45 6.92 5.99
CA ALA A 125 -21.38 6.00 7.11
C ALA A 125 -22.65 6.05 7.97
N LYS A 126 -22.99 4.92 8.57
CA LYS A 126 -24.14 4.83 9.49
C LYS A 126 -23.84 5.65 10.76
N GLY A 127 -24.87 6.25 11.37
CA GLY A 127 -24.69 7.09 12.57
C GLY A 127 -24.05 6.40 13.78
N ASN A 128 -24.08 5.06 13.85
CA ASN A 128 -23.44 4.29 14.92
C ASN A 128 -21.92 4.06 14.70
N MET A 129 -21.38 4.39 13.52
CA MET A 129 -19.98 4.07 13.18
C MET A 129 -18.96 4.79 14.07
N GLY A 130 -19.30 5.97 14.61
CA GLY A 130 -18.45 6.62 15.61
C GLY A 130 -18.23 5.78 16.87
N VAL A 131 -19.25 5.04 17.34
CA VAL A 131 -19.10 4.13 18.49
C VAL A 131 -18.31 2.88 18.11
N VAL A 132 -18.52 2.35 16.90
CA VAL A 132 -17.77 1.21 16.36
C VAL A 132 -16.28 1.53 16.32
N TRP A 133 -15.91 2.69 15.76
CA TRP A 133 -14.54 3.18 15.73
C TRP A 133 -13.89 3.16 17.11
N HIS A 134 -14.55 3.73 18.13
CA HIS A 134 -13.95 3.83 19.46
C HIS A 134 -13.79 2.46 20.15
N ASN A 135 -14.67 1.51 19.86
CA ASN A 135 -14.53 0.13 20.35
C ASN A 135 -13.30 -0.54 19.71
N ASP A 136 -13.19 -0.47 18.39
CA ASP A 136 -12.10 -1.11 17.64
C ASP A 136 -10.75 -0.42 17.91
N PHE A 137 -10.76 0.91 18.08
CA PHE A 137 -9.60 1.69 18.49
C PHE A 137 -9.09 1.29 19.88
N ALA A 138 -9.98 0.96 20.82
CA ALA A 138 -9.55 0.47 22.13
C ALA A 138 -8.75 -0.83 22.00
N ALA A 139 -9.21 -1.77 21.18
CA ALA A 139 -8.48 -3.02 20.90
C ALA A 139 -7.17 -2.78 20.12
N ALA A 140 -7.16 -1.83 19.18
CA ALA A 140 -5.96 -1.47 18.43
C ALA A 140 -4.86 -0.90 19.32
N ARG A 141 -5.20 -0.07 20.32
CA ARG A 141 -4.22 0.47 21.27
C ARG A 141 -3.52 -0.62 22.08
N GLU A 142 -4.22 -1.70 22.44
CA GLU A 142 -3.56 -2.84 23.12
C GLU A 142 -2.54 -3.51 22.20
N ARG A 143 -2.91 -3.80 20.94
CA ARG A 143 -1.99 -4.38 19.95
C ARG A 143 -0.79 -3.47 19.67
N LEU A 144 -1.01 -2.16 19.59
CA LEU A 144 0.07 -1.19 19.41
C LEU A 144 1.06 -1.23 20.57
N ARG A 145 0.59 -1.34 21.83
CA ARG A 145 1.50 -1.52 22.98
C ARG A 145 2.33 -2.79 22.87
N ASP A 146 1.72 -3.88 22.42
CA ASP A 146 2.43 -5.14 22.19
C ASP A 146 3.52 -4.97 21.12
N TRP A 147 3.19 -4.32 19.99
CA TRP A 147 4.16 -4.03 18.93
C TRP A 147 5.32 -3.14 19.41
N VAL A 148 5.01 -2.06 20.14
CA VAL A 148 6.03 -1.17 20.74
C VAL A 148 6.95 -1.94 21.68
N SER A 149 6.39 -2.84 22.49
CA SER A 149 7.16 -3.71 23.39
C SER A 149 8.10 -4.65 22.62
N ILE A 150 7.61 -5.26 21.53
CA ILE A 150 8.36 -6.21 20.69
C ILE A 150 9.51 -5.50 19.95
N CYS A 151 9.22 -4.41 19.24
CA CYS A 151 10.21 -3.66 18.49
C CYS A 151 11.21 -2.94 19.40
N GLY A 152 10.78 -2.54 20.60
CA GLY A 152 11.64 -1.99 21.65
C GLY A 152 11.99 -0.52 21.49
N THR A 153 11.29 0.19 20.61
CA THR A 153 11.40 1.63 20.44
C THR A 153 10.83 2.39 21.64
N ARG A 154 11.41 3.54 21.97
CA ARG A 154 11.07 4.35 23.14
C ARG A 154 11.07 5.84 22.78
N LEU A 155 10.81 6.69 23.78
CA LEU A 155 10.79 8.13 23.59
C LEU A 155 12.17 8.71 23.22
N ASP A 156 13.23 8.20 23.84
CA ASP A 156 14.59 8.76 23.79
C ASP A 156 15.57 7.91 22.95
N ARG A 157 15.18 6.69 22.60
CA ARG A 157 16.01 5.74 21.86
C ARG A 157 15.20 4.74 21.07
N ASP A 158 15.83 4.20 20.05
CA ASP A 158 15.24 3.28 19.09
C ASP A 158 16.23 2.17 18.71
N ARG A 159 15.73 1.03 18.21
CA ARG A 159 16.53 -0.07 17.66
C ARG A 159 15.71 -0.82 16.63
N ALA A 160 16.34 -1.49 15.66
CA ALA A 160 15.58 -2.33 14.73
C ALA A 160 14.81 -3.45 15.45
N THR A 161 13.68 -3.85 14.87
CA THR A 161 12.88 -4.98 15.35
C THR A 161 13.72 -6.25 15.30
N ARG A 162 13.72 -7.02 16.41
CA ARG A 162 14.48 -8.28 16.49
C ARG A 162 13.80 -9.32 15.62
N ILE A 163 14.59 -9.91 14.72
CA ILE A 163 14.16 -11.05 13.91
C ILE A 163 14.90 -12.28 14.40
N THR A 164 14.14 -13.29 14.83
CA THR A 164 14.68 -14.58 15.24
C THR A 164 15.03 -15.38 14.00
N ALA A 165 16.30 -15.75 13.85
CA ALA A 165 16.74 -16.64 12.77
C ALA A 165 16.12 -18.03 12.92
N TRP A 166 15.49 -18.54 11.86
CA TRP A 166 14.93 -19.88 11.86
C TRP A 166 15.96 -20.93 11.41
N PRO A 167 16.04 -22.11 12.06
CA PRO A 167 16.95 -23.18 11.63
C PRO A 167 16.68 -23.62 10.18
N GLY A 168 17.62 -23.33 9.28
CA GLY A 168 17.52 -23.67 7.86
C GLY A 168 16.50 -22.84 7.06
N GLY A 169 15.96 -21.76 7.64
CA GLY A 169 14.94 -20.92 7.00
C GLY A 169 15.46 -19.63 6.38
N GLU A 170 16.66 -19.19 6.78
CA GLU A 170 17.23 -17.94 6.29
C GLU A 170 17.95 -18.15 4.94
N GLU A 171 17.84 -17.16 4.06
CA GLU A 171 18.58 -17.13 2.80
C GLU A 171 20.09 -17.04 3.03
N GLU A 172 20.90 -17.47 2.06
CA GLU A 172 22.37 -17.53 2.19
C GLU A 172 23.02 -16.17 2.53
N HIS A 173 22.34 -15.06 2.22
CA HIS A 173 22.83 -13.71 2.42
C HIS A 173 22.08 -12.95 3.52
N TRP A 174 21.17 -13.62 4.23
CA TRP A 174 20.41 -12.97 5.28
C TRP A 174 21.30 -12.65 6.49
N THR A 175 21.28 -11.39 6.90
CA THR A 175 21.99 -10.91 8.08
C THR A 175 20.98 -10.37 9.08
N PRO A 176 21.06 -10.75 10.37
CA PRO A 176 20.18 -10.18 11.38
C PRO A 176 20.28 -8.65 11.41
N PRO A 177 19.16 -7.93 11.60
CA PRO A 177 19.19 -6.48 11.77
C PRO A 177 20.09 -6.06 12.93
N ASP A 178 20.75 -4.90 12.82
CA ASP A 178 21.45 -4.31 13.95
C ASP A 178 20.43 -3.86 15.01
N THR A 179 20.58 -4.39 16.23
CA THR A 179 19.68 -4.13 17.36
C THR A 179 20.32 -3.23 18.42
N SER A 180 21.42 -2.57 18.09
CA SER A 180 22.02 -1.53 18.92
C SER A 180 21.03 -0.37 19.15
N GLU A 181 20.92 0.09 20.40
CA GLU A 181 20.04 1.23 20.73
C GLU A 181 20.70 2.54 20.27
N GLN A 182 19.96 3.33 19.49
CA GLN A 182 20.37 4.63 18.95
C GLN A 182 19.48 5.75 19.53
N PRO A 183 20.02 6.94 19.83
CA PRO A 183 19.23 8.05 20.39
C PRO A 183 18.22 8.62 19.38
N VAL A 184 17.08 9.09 19.88
CA VAL A 184 16.06 9.82 19.11
C VAL A 184 16.32 11.32 19.20
N ASN A 185 16.80 11.93 18.11
CA ASN A 185 17.11 13.36 18.06
C ASN A 185 16.17 14.13 17.11
N GLU A 186 16.32 13.94 15.80
CA GLU A 186 15.65 14.71 14.76
C GLU A 186 14.60 13.85 14.05
N ARG A 187 13.48 13.59 14.75
CA ARG A 187 12.44 12.66 14.28
C ARG A 187 11.84 13.01 12.90
N ILE A 188 11.73 14.30 12.57
CA ILE A 188 11.19 14.74 11.28
C ILE A 188 12.18 14.43 10.16
N ASP A 189 13.45 14.82 10.32
CA ASP A 189 14.48 14.57 9.31
C ASP A 189 14.71 13.07 9.13
N ASP A 190 14.64 12.30 10.22
CA ASP A 190 14.68 10.84 10.18
C ASP A 190 13.52 10.23 9.38
N PHE A 191 12.30 10.76 9.57
CA PHE A 191 11.13 10.31 8.83
C PHE A 191 11.25 10.63 7.34
N LEU A 192 11.74 11.82 6.98
CA LEU A 192 11.94 12.19 5.57
C LEU A 192 13.02 11.33 4.92
N ALA A 193 14.15 11.09 5.61
CA ALA A 193 15.19 10.19 5.14
C ALA A 193 14.68 8.76 4.93
N PHE A 194 13.83 8.26 5.84
CA PHE A 194 13.16 6.97 5.68
C PHE A 194 12.28 6.94 4.42
N VAL A 195 11.45 7.97 4.19
CA VAL A 195 10.61 8.04 2.99
C VAL A 195 11.47 8.03 1.72
N ASP A 196 12.51 8.86 1.66
CA ASP A 196 13.43 8.92 0.53
C ASP A 196 14.09 7.56 0.26
N GLU A 197 14.53 6.86 1.31
CA GLU A 197 15.10 5.51 1.21
C GLU A 197 14.08 4.51 0.64
N GLN A 198 12.85 4.50 1.16
CA GLN A 198 11.82 3.58 0.68
C GLN A 198 11.42 3.85 -0.79
N VAL A 199 11.35 5.13 -1.18
CA VAL A 199 11.05 5.53 -2.56
C VAL A 199 12.20 5.13 -3.49
N ALA A 200 13.45 5.38 -3.09
CA ALA A 200 14.63 4.99 -3.87
C ALA A 200 14.71 3.47 -4.06
N ALA A 201 14.47 2.70 -2.99
CA ALA A 201 14.41 1.24 -3.07
C ALA A 201 13.32 0.78 -4.05
N ARG A 202 12.13 1.37 -4.00
CA ARG A 202 11.03 1.01 -4.91
C ARG A 202 11.32 1.39 -6.36
N ARG A 203 12.02 2.50 -6.61
CA ARG A 203 12.48 2.88 -7.97
C ARG A 203 13.50 1.88 -8.50
N ALA A 204 14.50 1.50 -7.69
CA ALA A 204 15.49 0.51 -8.06
C ALA A 204 14.85 -0.85 -8.40
N GLU A 205 13.87 -1.31 -7.59
CA GLU A 205 13.10 -2.53 -7.88
C GLU A 205 12.37 -2.45 -9.24
N GLN A 206 11.78 -1.30 -9.58
CA GLN A 206 11.11 -1.10 -10.87
C GLN A 206 12.09 -1.07 -12.04
N ASP A 207 13.23 -0.39 -11.87
CA ASP A 207 14.27 -0.29 -12.88
C ASP A 207 14.91 -1.66 -13.15
N ASP A 208 15.20 -2.44 -12.11
CA ASP A 208 15.72 -3.81 -12.22
C ASP A 208 14.74 -4.71 -12.98
N VAL A 209 13.44 -4.60 -12.68
CA VAL A 209 12.40 -5.32 -13.41
C VAL A 209 12.36 -4.89 -14.88
N MET A 210 12.53 -3.59 -15.17
CA MET A 210 12.58 -3.08 -16.54
C MET A 210 13.81 -3.58 -17.30
N GLN A 211 15.00 -3.56 -16.69
CA GLN A 211 16.23 -4.05 -17.31
C GLN A 211 16.16 -5.55 -17.61
N GLN A 212 15.63 -6.36 -16.68
CA GLN A 212 15.42 -7.79 -16.91
C GLN A 212 14.48 -8.09 -18.09
N ILE A 213 13.53 -7.19 -18.38
CA ILE A 213 12.65 -7.30 -19.54
C ILE A 213 13.44 -7.03 -20.82
N LEU A 214 14.15 -5.90 -20.89
CA LEU A 214 14.96 -5.51 -22.05
C LEU A 214 15.99 -6.60 -22.40
N ASP A 215 16.72 -7.12 -21.40
CA ASP A 215 17.70 -8.19 -21.57
C ASP A 215 17.09 -9.53 -22.04
N SER A 216 15.78 -9.72 -21.82
CA SER A 216 15.05 -10.91 -22.23
C SER A 216 14.44 -10.81 -23.63
N GLU A 217 14.27 -9.60 -24.17
CA GLU A 217 13.81 -9.36 -25.54
C GLU A 217 14.95 -9.50 -26.57
N ASP A 218 16.20 -9.29 -26.14
CA ASP A 218 17.41 -9.43 -26.97
C ASP A 218 17.93 -10.89 -27.08
N ARG A 219 17.23 -11.88 -26.53
CA ARG A 219 17.59 -13.31 -26.55
C ARG A 219 16.57 -14.18 -27.29
#